data_AF-A0A0Q8R8H7-F1
#
_entry.id   AF-A0A0Q8R8H7-F1
#
_cell.length_a   1.000
_cell.length_b   1.000
_cell.length_c   1.000
_cell.angle_alpha   90.00
_cell.angle_beta   90.00
_cell.angle_gamma   90.00
#
_symmetry.space_group_name_H-M   'P 1'
#
loop_
_entity.id
_entity.type
_entity.pdbx_description
1 polymer ?
#
loop_
_entity_poly.entity_id
_entity_poly.type
_entity_poly.pdbx_seq_one_letter_code
_entity_poly.pdbx_strand_id
1 'polypeptide(L)'
;MTTAAQLADLEQGMQSFGAVFGHAPAAYRFPFLEETPATLAVLKERKITVASVDVGIDDYKPNDMRSAALVERLVQRLHAAGGGIVLMHDANAATAEALPALLNAIRDNGYKVVQLRWE
;
A
#
# COMPACT_ATOMS: atom_id res chain seq x y z
N MET A 1 -2.31 14.46 -14.68
CA MET A 1 -1.49 14.02 -15.84
C MET A 1 -2.40 13.83 -17.04
N THR A 2 -1.89 13.97 -18.27
CA THR A 2 -2.67 13.56 -19.46
C THR A 2 -2.81 12.04 -19.48
N THR A 3 -3.81 11.51 -20.19
CA THR A 3 -3.98 10.06 -20.36
C THR A 3 -2.71 9.40 -20.90
N ALA A 4 -2.07 10.02 -21.90
CA ALA A 4 -0.82 9.50 -22.46
C ALA A 4 0.30 9.42 -21.40
N ALA A 5 0.43 10.43 -20.54
CA ALA A 5 1.44 10.43 -19.49
C ALA A 5 1.15 9.38 -18.40
N GLN A 6 -0.13 9.16 -18.04
CA GLN A 6 -0.52 8.11 -17.09
C GLN A 6 -0.15 6.71 -17.62
N LEU A 7 -0.45 6.44 -18.89
CA LEU A 7 -0.17 5.14 -19.50
C LEU A 7 1.34 4.90 -19.68
N ALA A 8 2.10 5.96 -20.00
CA ALA A 8 3.55 5.87 -20.10
C ALA A 8 4.20 5.56 -18.74
N ASP A 9 3.75 6.23 -17.67
CA ASP A 9 4.23 5.99 -16.30
C ASP A 9 3.93 4.56 -15.82
N LEU A 10 2.70 4.09 -16.07
CA LEU A 10 2.30 2.71 -15.78
C LEU A 10 3.22 1.69 -16.48
N GLU A 11 3.46 1.89 -17.77
CA GLU A 11 4.29 0.99 -18.57
C GLU A 11 5.75 1.00 -18.10
N GLN A 12 6.31 2.18 -17.80
CA GLN A 12 7.66 2.29 -17.25
C GLN A 12 7.80 1.54 -15.91
N GLY A 13 6.80 1.64 -15.03
CA GLY A 13 6.76 0.91 -13.77
C GLY A 13 6.74 -0.61 -13.97
N MET A 14 5.90 -1.11 -14.88
CA MET A 14 5.82 -2.54 -15.20
C MET A 14 7.12 -3.07 -15.83
N GLN A 15 7.75 -2.30 -16.72
CA GLN A 15 9.03 -2.67 -17.33
C GLN A 15 10.14 -2.74 -16.28
N SER A 16 10.20 -1.77 -15.37
CA SER A 16 11.19 -1.76 -14.28
C SER A 16 11.03 -2.98 -13.37
N PHE A 17 9.79 -3.33 -13.02
CA PHE A 17 9.50 -4.53 -12.23
C PHE A 17 9.92 -5.80 -12.99
N GLY A 18 9.50 -5.95 -14.25
CA GLY A 18 9.78 -7.11 -15.08
C GLY A 18 11.28 -7.33 -15.34
N ALA A 19 12.05 -6.24 -15.48
CA ALA A 19 13.50 -6.32 -15.66
C ALA A 19 14.23 -6.93 -14.44
N VAL A 20 13.70 -6.75 -13.23
CA VAL A 20 14.30 -7.26 -11.99
C VAL A 20 13.77 -8.66 -11.65
N PHE A 21 12.46 -8.90 -11.79
CA PHE A 21 11.82 -10.12 -11.31
C PHE A 21 11.51 -11.16 -12.41
N GLY A 22 11.64 -10.79 -13.69
CA GLY A 22 11.42 -11.69 -14.83
C GLY A 22 9.96 -12.03 -15.14
N HIS A 23 9.00 -11.39 -14.46
CA HIS A 23 7.57 -11.55 -14.70
C HIS A 23 6.80 -10.23 -14.49
N ALA A 24 5.56 -10.16 -14.97
CA ALA A 24 4.69 -9.01 -14.75
C ALA A 24 4.24 -8.92 -13.27
N PRO A 25 3.97 -7.71 -12.74
CA PRO A 25 3.45 -7.57 -11.38
C PRO A 25 2.03 -8.14 -11.28
N ALA A 26 1.75 -8.85 -10.19
CA ALA A 26 0.42 -9.43 -9.95
C ALA A 26 -0.60 -8.40 -9.44
N ALA A 27 -0.12 -7.30 -8.86
CA ALA A 27 -0.95 -6.23 -8.32
C ALA A 27 -0.35 -4.84 -8.57
N TYR A 28 -1.22 -3.84 -8.56
CA TYR A 28 -0.88 -2.43 -8.69
C TYR A 28 -1.70 -1.60 -7.70
N ARG A 29 -1.06 -0.61 -7.06
CA ARG A 29 -1.72 0.41 -6.25
C ARG A 29 -1.55 1.76 -6.92
N PHE A 30 -2.65 2.46 -7.12
CA PHE A 30 -2.61 3.81 -7.68
C PHE A 30 -1.86 4.78 -6.75
N PRO A 31 -0.98 5.64 -7.29
CA PRO A 31 -0.39 6.73 -6.52
C PRO A 31 -1.48 7.55 -5.83
N PHE A 32 -1.32 7.83 -4.54
CA PHE A 32 -2.29 8.54 -3.71
C PHE A 32 -3.72 7.95 -3.72
N LEU A 33 -3.87 6.68 -4.14
CA LEU A 33 -5.17 6.02 -4.34
C LEU A 33 -6.04 6.68 -5.44
N GLU A 34 -5.44 7.53 -6.28
CA GLU A 34 -6.16 8.24 -7.34
C GLU A 34 -6.36 7.34 -8.57
N GLU A 35 -7.43 6.55 -8.54
CA GLU A 35 -7.80 5.69 -9.67
C GLU A 35 -8.17 6.52 -10.91
N THR A 36 -7.75 6.04 -12.08
CA THR A 36 -8.05 6.69 -13.37
C THR A 36 -8.65 5.69 -14.34
N PRO A 37 -9.71 6.04 -15.11
CA PRO A 37 -10.36 5.10 -16.01
C PRO A 37 -9.43 4.46 -17.04
N ALA A 38 -8.47 5.22 -17.57
CA ALA A 38 -7.53 4.74 -18.57
C ALA A 38 -6.58 3.66 -18.02
N THR A 39 -5.96 3.92 -16.87
CA THR A 39 -5.06 2.97 -16.20
C THR A 39 -5.83 1.75 -15.71
N LEU A 40 -7.04 1.95 -15.14
CA LEU A 40 -7.89 0.86 -14.68
C LEU A 40 -8.28 -0.09 -15.82
N ALA A 41 -8.57 0.43 -17.02
CA ALA A 41 -8.84 -0.39 -18.20
C ALA A 41 -7.65 -1.29 -18.57
N VAL A 42 -6.42 -0.75 -18.56
CA VAL A 42 -5.20 -1.51 -18.85
C VAL A 42 -4.93 -2.58 -17.80
N LEU A 43 -5.07 -2.24 -16.50
CA LEU A 43 -4.89 -3.20 -15.41
C LEU A 43 -5.89 -4.36 -15.53
N LYS A 44 -7.16 -4.06 -15.87
CA LYS A 44 -8.20 -5.07 -16.10
C LYS A 44 -7.86 -5.98 -17.28
N GLU A 45 -7.45 -5.42 -18.42
CA GLU A 45 -7.05 -6.18 -19.61
C GLU A 45 -5.88 -7.12 -19.31
N ARG A 46 -4.88 -6.62 -18.57
CA ARG A 46 -3.67 -7.37 -18.17
C ARG A 46 -3.90 -8.31 -16.98
N LYS A 47 -5.12 -8.38 -16.43
CA LYS A 47 -5.49 -9.18 -15.25
C LYS A 47 -4.65 -8.88 -14.01
N ILE A 48 -4.29 -7.62 -13.82
CA ILE A 48 -3.53 -7.15 -12.66
C ILE A 48 -4.52 -6.69 -11.59
N THR A 49 -4.34 -7.17 -10.36
CA THR A 49 -5.19 -6.80 -9.23
C THR A 49 -4.97 -5.34 -8.83
N VAL A 50 -6.04 -4.56 -8.66
CA VAL A 50 -5.93 -3.25 -8.01
C VAL A 50 -5.92 -3.45 -6.49
N ALA A 51 -4.78 -3.18 -5.85
CA ALA A 51 -4.58 -3.36 -4.42
C ALA A 51 -4.75 -2.01 -3.69
N SER A 52 -5.98 -1.67 -3.33
CA SER A 52 -6.29 -0.49 -2.50
C SER A 52 -5.99 -0.75 -1.02
N VAL A 53 -6.58 0.05 -0.12
CA VAL A 53 -6.32 0.05 1.32
C VAL A 53 -7.62 0.24 2.10
N ASP A 54 -7.69 -0.30 3.30
CA ASP A 54 -8.82 -0.10 4.23
C ASP A 54 -8.43 0.85 5.38
N VAL A 55 -7.15 0.82 5.78
CA VAL A 55 -6.64 1.58 6.93
C VAL A 55 -5.33 2.29 6.53
N GLY A 56 -5.24 3.60 6.70
CA GLY A 56 -3.97 4.33 6.68
C GLY A 56 -3.48 4.64 8.09
N ILE A 57 -2.16 4.70 8.31
CA ILE A 57 -1.58 5.20 9.58
C ILE A 57 -0.97 6.60 9.45
N ASP A 58 -1.17 7.24 8.30
CA ASP A 58 -0.69 8.59 7.96
C ASP A 58 0.79 8.79 8.30
N ASP A 59 1.62 7.84 7.92
CA ASP A 59 3.05 7.81 8.20
C ASP A 59 3.86 8.69 7.23
N TYR A 60 3.37 9.89 6.95
CA TYR A 60 4.01 10.87 6.10
C TYR A 60 3.90 12.27 6.70
N LYS A 61 4.85 13.15 6.37
CA LYS A 61 4.83 14.55 6.83
C LYS A 61 3.65 15.31 6.23
N PRO A 62 3.02 16.25 6.96
CA PRO A 62 3.47 16.82 8.24
C PRO A 62 2.90 16.10 9.49
N ASN A 63 2.36 14.89 9.36
CA ASN A 63 1.78 14.17 10.50
C ASN A 63 2.84 13.85 11.56
N ASP A 64 2.37 13.56 12.77
CA ASP A 64 3.24 13.09 13.85
C ASP A 64 3.81 11.71 13.52
N MET A 65 5.12 11.65 13.34
CA MET A 65 5.88 10.45 12.94
C MET A 65 6.45 9.67 14.14
N ARG A 66 6.18 10.09 15.38
CA ARG A 66 6.63 9.33 16.57
C ARG A 66 5.98 7.96 16.57
N SER A 67 6.75 6.91 16.89
CA SER A 67 6.27 5.52 16.91
C SER A 67 4.97 5.35 17.72
N ALA A 68 4.84 6.02 18.87
CA ALA A 68 3.62 5.98 19.67
C ALA A 68 2.38 6.53 18.93
N ALA A 69 2.52 7.62 18.17
CA ALA A 69 1.42 8.20 17.40
C ALA A 69 1.02 7.31 16.21
N LEU A 70 2.00 6.67 15.56
CA LEU A 70 1.74 5.70 14.50
C LEU A 70 0.97 4.47 15.01
N VAL A 71 1.39 3.94 16.17
CA VAL A 71 0.72 2.82 16.85
C VAL A 71 -0.70 3.20 17.29
N GLU A 72 -0.88 4.39 17.84
CA GLU A 72 -2.21 4.89 18.24
C GLU A 72 -3.16 4.95 17.04
N ARG A 73 -2.73 5.55 15.92
CA ARG A 73 -3.54 5.61 14.68
C ARG A 73 -3.84 4.22 14.13
N LEU A 74 -2.87 3.31 14.13
CA LEU A 74 -3.07 1.92 13.70
C LEU A 74 -4.18 1.24 14.51
N VAL A 75 -4.06 1.24 15.84
CA VAL A 75 -5.00 0.53 16.72
C VAL A 75 -6.40 1.13 16.60
N GLN A 76 -6.52 2.46 16.66
CA GLN A 76 -7.82 3.15 16.54
C GLN A 76 -8.52 2.82 15.22
N ARG A 77 -7.79 2.85 14.10
CA ARG A 77 -8.38 2.63 12.78
C ARG A 77 -8.64 1.16 12.47
N LEU A 78 -7.79 0.24 12.94
CA LEU A 78 -8.08 -1.19 12.87
C LEU A 78 -9.32 -1.56 13.68
N HIS A 79 -9.48 -0.99 14.88
CA HIS A 79 -10.68 -1.23 15.69
C HIS A 79 -11.94 -0.73 14.98
N ALA A 80 -11.88 0.45 14.34
CA ALA A 80 -12.99 0.99 13.56
C ALA A 80 -13.32 0.16 12.31
N ALA A 81 -12.31 -0.35 11.60
CA ALA A 81 -12.48 -1.11 10.37
C ALA A 81 -12.78 -2.60 10.60
N GLY A 82 -12.45 -3.15 11.77
CA GLY A 82 -12.51 -4.58 12.07
C GLY A 82 -11.40 -5.42 11.42
N GLY A 83 -10.47 -4.79 10.69
CA GLY A 83 -9.39 -5.43 9.95
C GLY A 83 -9.14 -4.74 8.60
N GLY A 84 -8.33 -5.36 7.74
CA GLY A 84 -8.13 -4.91 6.35
C GLY A 84 -6.67 -4.72 5.94
N ILE A 85 -6.48 -4.05 4.80
CA ILE A 85 -5.17 -3.72 4.22
C ILE A 85 -4.69 -2.40 4.79
N VAL A 86 -3.58 -2.46 5.54
CA VAL A 86 -2.94 -1.28 6.14
C VAL A 86 -1.96 -0.64 5.16
N LEU A 87 -2.10 0.67 4.93
CA LEU A 87 -1.18 1.50 4.16
C LEU A 87 -0.05 2.02 5.06
N MET A 88 1.18 1.71 4.64
CA MET A 88 2.44 2.19 5.21
C MET A 88 3.41 2.50 4.08
N HIS A 89 4.44 3.28 4.37
CA HIS A 89 5.51 3.66 3.46
C HIS A 89 6.86 3.22 4.04
N ASP A 90 7.45 2.19 3.45
CA ASP A 90 8.77 1.65 3.81
C ASP A 90 9.92 2.61 3.53
N ALA A 91 9.75 3.52 2.56
CA ALA A 91 10.70 4.60 2.29
C ALA A 91 10.85 5.60 3.46
N ASN A 92 9.93 5.61 4.43
CA ASN A 92 9.97 6.49 5.58
C ASN A 92 10.68 5.80 6.76
N ALA A 93 11.86 6.30 7.13
CA ALA A 93 12.67 5.73 8.21
C ALA A 93 11.91 5.57 9.54
N ALA A 94 11.09 6.55 9.91
CA ALA A 94 10.27 6.48 11.12
C ALA A 94 9.26 5.33 11.11
N THR A 95 8.71 4.97 9.93
CA THR A 95 7.83 3.81 9.78
C THR A 95 8.59 2.51 9.99
N ALA A 96 9.78 2.40 9.40
CA ALA A 96 10.64 1.23 9.58
C ALA A 96 11.07 1.06 11.06
N GLU A 97 11.42 2.14 11.74
CA GLU A 97 11.75 2.15 13.18
C GLU A 97 10.54 1.75 14.06
N ALA A 98 9.33 2.16 13.68
CA ALA A 98 8.10 1.84 14.41
C ALA A 98 7.58 0.41 14.15
N LEU A 99 8.06 -0.28 13.12
CA LEU A 99 7.53 -1.57 12.67
C LEU A 99 7.44 -2.64 13.78
N PRO A 100 8.44 -2.83 14.67
CA PRO A 100 8.31 -3.78 15.78
C PRO A 100 7.14 -3.44 16.74
N ALA A 101 6.92 -2.16 17.02
CA ALA A 101 5.82 -1.72 17.88
C ALA A 101 4.46 -1.86 17.18
N LEU A 102 4.38 -1.55 15.88
CA LEU A 102 3.19 -1.75 15.06
C LEU A 102 2.78 -3.23 15.03
N LEU A 103 3.72 -4.15 14.81
CA LEU A 103 3.47 -5.59 14.79
C LEU A 103 3.03 -6.13 16.16
N ASN A 104 3.65 -5.68 17.24
CA ASN A 104 3.20 -6.03 18.60
C ASN A 104 1.78 -5.53 18.84
N ALA A 105 1.45 -4.29 18.46
CA ALA A 105 0.10 -3.75 18.62
C ALA A 105 -0.95 -4.54 17.82
N ILE A 106 -0.64 -4.96 16.58
CA ILE A 106 -1.52 -5.82 15.77
C ILE A 106 -1.82 -7.12 16.54
N ARG A 107 -0.79 -7.81 17.05
CA ARG A 107 -0.94 -9.05 17.81
C ARG A 107 -1.73 -8.84 19.10
N ASP A 108 -1.36 -7.84 19.88
CA ASP A 108 -1.90 -7.59 21.22
C ASP A 108 -3.38 -7.14 21.17
N ASN A 109 -3.83 -6.62 20.02
CA ASN A 109 -5.24 -6.32 19.74
C ASN A 109 -5.99 -7.46 19.01
N GLY A 110 -5.40 -8.66 18.92
CA GLY A 110 -6.07 -9.86 18.41
C GLY A 110 -6.10 -10.02 16.89
N TYR A 111 -5.41 -9.17 16.14
CA TYR A 111 -5.30 -9.27 14.69
C TYR A 111 -4.16 -10.21 14.26
N LYS A 112 -4.23 -10.69 13.01
CA LYS A 112 -3.19 -11.51 12.39
C LYS A 112 -2.70 -10.84 11.11
N VAL A 113 -1.39 -10.87 10.89
CA VAL A 113 -0.79 -10.47 9.62
C VAL A 113 -0.96 -11.62 8.62
N VAL A 114 -1.39 -11.30 7.41
CA VAL A 114 -1.57 -12.25 6.32
C VAL A 114 -0.74 -11.82 5.11
N GLN A 115 -0.32 -12.78 4.30
CA GLN A 115 0.35 -12.54 3.02
C GLN A 115 -0.65 -12.77 1.89
N LEU A 116 -0.83 -11.76 1.04
CA LEU A 116 -1.60 -11.93 -0.20
C LEU A 116 -0.77 -12.74 -1.20
N ARG A 117 -1.44 -13.68 -1.89
CA ARG A 117 -0.87 -14.51 -2.94
C ARG A 117 -1.77 -14.47 -4.16
N TRP A 118 -1.17 -14.43 -5.32
CA TRP A 118 -1.83 -14.50 -6.61
C TRP A 118 -1.40 -15.80 -7.27
N GLU A 119 -2.37 -16.67 -7.54
CA GLU A 119 -2.20 -17.98 -8.17
C GLU A 119 -2.74 -17.97 -9.61
#